data_AF-A0A1D8GFA1-F1
#
_entry.id   AF-A0A1D8GFA1-F1
#
_cell.length_a   1.000
_cell.length_b   1.000
_cell.length_c   1.000
_cell.angle_alpha   90.00
_cell.angle_beta   90.00
_cell.angle_gamma   90.00
#
_symmetry.space_group_name_H-M   'P 1'
#
loop_
_entity.id
_entity.type
_entity.pdbx_description
1 polymer ?
#
loop_
_entity_poly.entity_id
_entity_poly.type
_entity_poly.pdbx_seq_one_letter_code
_entity_poly.pdbx_strand_id
1 'polypeptide(L)'
;MKKASILLLILTLVLTMGLTGVYAEEPIKVSVDGTILNFDVNPTVIEGRTLVPLRAIFEALGAEIEWENTTKTVTATKEDIKITLEIGSKYATVNGEEKELEVEGKIIDDRAMVPARFIAESLGASVEWNAEEKTVVIASAATTESATEPVDEASAPGEEVTEATDEASAPGEEVTEAADEDSTPSEDVTETADEDSAPSEEVAEDSAN
;
A
#
# COMPACT_ATOMS: atom_id res chain seq x y z
N MET A 1 67.24 16.10 10.01
CA MET A 1 66.41 16.12 8.79
C MET A 1 65.46 14.92 8.71
N LYS A 2 65.93 13.66 8.80
CA LYS A 2 65.10 12.44 8.71
C LYS A 2 63.90 12.35 9.69
N LYS A 3 64.11 12.76 10.95
CA LYS A 3 63.08 12.78 12.01
C LYS A 3 62.03 13.90 11.86
N ALA A 4 62.36 14.99 11.16
CA ALA A 4 61.40 16.04 10.83
C ALA A 4 60.50 15.60 9.65
N SER A 5 61.04 14.83 8.70
CA SER A 5 60.25 14.25 7.60
C SER A 5 59.26 13.18 8.08
N ILE A 6 59.61 12.38 9.09
CA ILE A 6 58.69 11.39 9.70
C ILE A 6 57.57 12.10 10.47
N LEU A 7 57.87 13.20 11.16
CA LEU A 7 56.87 13.98 11.90
C LEU A 7 55.89 14.73 10.97
N LEU A 8 56.38 15.19 9.81
CA LEU A 8 55.53 15.79 8.77
C LEU A 8 54.59 14.75 8.13
N LEU A 9 55.08 13.54 7.87
CA LEU A 9 54.31 12.47 7.23
C LEU A 9 53.20 11.92 8.15
N ILE A 10 53.45 11.85 9.46
CA ILE A 10 52.44 11.47 10.46
C ILE A 10 51.40 12.58 10.62
N LEU A 11 51.79 13.85 10.56
CA LEU A 11 50.85 14.97 10.64
C LEU A 11 49.91 15.02 9.43
N THR A 12 50.41 14.72 8.23
CA THR A 12 49.57 14.65 7.02
C THR A 12 48.59 13.48 7.04
N LEU A 13 48.97 12.33 7.61
CA LEU A 13 48.10 11.16 7.72
C LEU A 13 46.93 11.37 8.69
N VAL A 14 47.18 12.09 9.80
CA VAL A 14 46.15 12.42 10.80
C VAL A 14 45.21 13.52 10.28
N LEU A 15 45.70 14.44 9.45
CA LEU A 15 44.89 15.53 8.91
C LEU A 15 43.92 15.05 7.80
N THR A 16 44.26 13.99 7.07
CA THR A 16 43.36 13.44 6.03
C THR A 16 42.19 12.63 6.57
N MET A 17 42.22 12.23 7.83
CA MET A 17 41.23 11.32 8.43
C MET A 17 40.04 12.04 9.08
N GLY A 18 40.01 13.39 9.05
CA GLY A 18 39.07 14.21 9.82
C GLY A 18 37.94 14.92 9.06
N LEU A 19 37.73 14.66 7.76
CA LEU A 19 36.74 15.42 6.95
C LEU A 19 35.66 14.57 6.26
N THR A 20 35.46 13.31 6.65
CA THR A 20 34.26 12.58 6.21
C THR A 20 33.08 13.05 7.05
N GLY A 21 32.39 14.09 6.58
CA GLY A 21 31.05 14.41 7.07
C GLY A 21 30.14 13.22 6.83
N VAL A 22 29.64 12.61 7.89
CA VAL A 22 28.52 11.66 7.79
C VAL A 22 27.28 12.52 7.58
N TYR A 23 26.82 12.59 6.33
CA TYR A 23 25.52 13.15 6.04
C TYR A 23 24.48 12.12 6.49
N ALA A 24 23.76 12.42 7.56
CA ALA A 24 22.60 11.64 7.96
C ALA A 24 21.53 11.83 6.88
N GLU A 25 21.10 10.73 6.26
CA GLU A 25 19.98 10.76 5.33
C GLU A 25 18.71 11.07 6.11
N GLU A 26 17.96 12.10 5.69
CA GLU A 26 16.67 12.40 6.30
C GLU A 26 15.70 11.21 6.15
N PRO A 27 14.98 10.82 7.22
CA PRO A 27 14.07 9.70 7.18
C PRO A 27 12.89 9.99 6.25
N ILE A 28 12.36 8.92 5.66
CA ILE A 28 11.16 9.00 4.83
C ILE A 28 9.94 9.30 5.70
N LYS A 29 9.13 10.26 5.27
CA LYS A 29 7.89 10.64 5.96
C LYS A 29 6.69 9.97 5.30
N VAL A 30 5.60 9.86 6.03
CA VAL A 30 4.30 9.43 5.48
C VAL A 30 3.23 10.42 5.92
N SER A 31 2.45 10.91 4.97
CA SER A 31 1.27 11.74 5.19
C SER A 31 0.02 10.94 4.87
N VAL A 32 -0.97 10.95 5.76
CA VAL A 32 -2.31 10.39 5.52
C VAL A 32 -3.31 11.52 5.65
N ASP A 33 -4.05 11.83 4.58
CA ASP A 33 -5.05 12.91 4.54
C ASP A 33 -4.49 14.25 5.06
N GLY A 34 -3.26 14.58 4.67
CA GLY A 34 -2.57 15.82 5.07
C GLY A 34 -1.89 15.77 6.45
N THR A 35 -2.07 14.69 7.22
CA THR A 35 -1.46 14.52 8.54
C THR A 35 -0.18 13.69 8.44
N ILE A 36 0.95 14.27 8.86
CA ILE A 36 2.23 13.55 8.94
C ILE A 36 2.22 12.58 10.13
N LEU A 37 2.45 11.31 9.86
CA LEU A 37 2.54 10.26 10.86
C LEU A 37 3.97 10.14 11.40
N ASN A 38 4.08 9.86 12.70
CA ASN A 38 5.34 9.57 13.37
C ASN A 38 5.43 8.08 13.66
N PHE A 39 6.60 7.50 13.42
CA PHE A 39 6.85 6.08 13.61
C PHE A 39 8.00 5.86 14.58
N ASP A 40 7.92 4.78 15.34
CA ASP A 40 9.02 4.28 16.15
C ASP A 40 10.07 3.54 15.30
N VAL A 41 9.63 2.90 14.22
CA VAL A 41 10.47 2.34 13.16
C VAL A 41 10.19 3.10 11.87
N ASN A 42 11.21 3.77 11.34
CA ASN A 42 11.05 4.60 10.15
C ASN A 42 10.71 3.78 8.90
N PRO A 43 9.91 4.33 7.97
CA PRO A 43 9.76 3.77 6.64
C PRO A 43 11.11 3.58 5.95
N THR A 44 11.21 2.52 5.15
CA THR A 44 12.46 2.14 4.48
C THR A 44 12.22 1.72 3.04
N VAL A 45 13.19 1.93 2.16
CA VAL A 45 13.12 1.48 0.77
C VAL A 45 13.79 0.13 0.64
N ILE A 46 13.03 -0.87 0.21
CA ILE A 46 13.51 -2.22 -0.10
C ILE A 46 13.06 -2.57 -1.51
N GLU A 47 13.99 -3.00 -2.35
CA GLU A 47 13.73 -3.38 -3.75
C GLU A 47 13.00 -2.27 -4.55
N GLY A 48 13.31 -1.01 -4.23
CA GLY A 48 12.69 0.15 -4.88
C GLY A 48 11.23 0.38 -4.47
N ARG A 49 10.79 -0.16 -3.35
CA ARG A 49 9.47 0.10 -2.74
C ARG A 49 9.63 0.62 -1.32
N THR A 50 8.82 1.61 -0.97
CA THR A 50 8.76 2.14 0.38
C THR A 50 7.88 1.24 1.24
N LEU A 51 8.50 0.54 2.18
CA LEU A 51 7.82 -0.23 3.21
C LEU A 51 7.59 0.67 4.42
N VAL A 52 6.38 0.58 4.96
CA VAL A 52 5.89 1.41 6.07
C VAL A 52 5.36 0.53 7.20
N PRO A 53 5.35 1.01 8.46
CA PRO A 53 4.74 0.28 9.56
C PRO A 53 3.25 0.08 9.31
N LEU A 54 2.88 -1.16 9.01
CA LEU A 54 1.57 -1.53 8.49
C LEU A 54 0.42 -1.04 9.39
N ARG A 55 0.56 -1.20 10.70
CA ARG A 55 -0.52 -0.94 11.67
C ARG A 55 -0.88 0.54 11.69
N ALA A 56 0.12 1.40 11.75
CA ALA A 56 -0.07 2.84 11.83
C ALA A 56 -0.78 3.40 10.60
N ILE A 57 -0.51 2.86 9.40
CA ILE A 57 -1.18 3.31 8.18
C ILE A 57 -2.63 2.84 8.13
N PHE A 58 -2.89 1.57 8.46
CA PHE A 58 -4.26 1.05 8.52
C PHE A 58 -5.12 1.79 9.55
N GLU A 59 -4.60 2.00 10.75
CA GLU A 59 -5.28 2.75 11.81
C GLU A 59 -5.55 4.20 11.39
N ALA A 60 -4.57 4.87 10.77
CA ALA A 60 -4.75 6.23 10.26
C ALA A 60 -5.82 6.33 9.16
N LEU A 61 -5.99 5.26 8.38
CA LEU A 61 -7.05 5.14 7.36
C LEU A 61 -8.38 4.62 7.93
N GLY A 62 -8.48 4.41 9.26
CA GLY A 62 -9.70 4.01 9.95
C GLY A 62 -9.99 2.50 9.93
N ALA A 63 -8.99 1.66 9.68
CA ALA A 63 -9.12 0.20 9.77
C ALA A 63 -8.75 -0.31 11.18
N GLU A 64 -9.46 -1.34 11.63
CA GLU A 64 -9.12 -2.12 12.82
C GLU A 64 -8.10 -3.21 12.46
N ILE A 65 -7.13 -3.46 13.33
CA ILE A 65 -6.03 -4.39 13.09
C ILE A 65 -5.98 -5.48 14.15
N GLU A 66 -6.01 -6.73 13.68
CA GLU A 66 -5.74 -7.92 14.47
C GLU A 66 -4.41 -8.54 14.04
N TRP A 67 -3.65 -9.05 15.01
CA TRP A 67 -2.37 -9.72 14.78
C TRP A 67 -2.38 -11.12 15.38
N GLU A 68 -2.16 -12.13 14.53
CA GLU A 68 -1.90 -13.49 14.96
C GLU A 68 -0.39 -13.73 14.98
N ASN A 69 0.14 -13.95 16.18
CA ASN A 69 1.58 -14.05 16.39
C ASN A 69 2.16 -15.38 15.89
N THR A 70 1.37 -16.46 15.87
CA THR A 70 1.83 -17.80 15.49
C THR A 70 2.17 -17.87 14.02
N THR A 71 1.26 -17.37 13.18
CA THR A 71 1.39 -17.38 11.72
C THR A 71 1.98 -16.07 11.18
N LYS A 72 2.21 -15.06 12.04
CA LYS A 72 2.63 -13.72 11.62
C LYS A 72 1.63 -13.10 10.63
N THR A 73 0.34 -13.29 10.91
CA THR A 73 -0.75 -12.83 10.06
C THR A 73 -1.35 -11.56 10.62
N VAL A 74 -1.56 -10.59 9.73
CA VAL A 74 -2.32 -9.38 9.99
C VAL A 74 -3.70 -9.55 9.36
N THR A 75 -4.74 -9.26 10.11
CA THR A 75 -6.08 -9.05 9.56
C THR A 75 -6.47 -7.59 9.79
N ALA A 76 -6.69 -6.85 8.70
CA ALA A 76 -7.21 -5.49 8.73
C ALA A 76 -8.68 -5.49 8.31
N THR A 77 -9.54 -4.79 9.05
CA THR A 77 -10.97 -4.67 8.73
C THR A 77 -11.38 -3.20 8.72
N LYS A 78 -12.02 -2.74 7.65
CA LYS A 78 -12.62 -1.42 7.55
C LYS A 78 -13.94 -1.53 6.80
N GLU A 79 -15.05 -1.25 7.48
CA GLU A 79 -16.39 -1.40 6.91
C GLU A 79 -16.56 -2.81 6.30
N ASP A 80 -16.82 -2.91 4.99
CA ASP A 80 -16.97 -4.18 4.27
C ASP A 80 -15.64 -4.71 3.68
N ILE A 81 -14.52 -4.02 3.93
CA ILE A 81 -13.20 -4.41 3.44
C ILE A 81 -12.48 -5.25 4.51
N LYS A 82 -12.12 -6.48 4.16
CA LYS A 82 -11.27 -7.36 4.96
C LYS A 82 -10.00 -7.71 4.20
N ILE A 83 -8.86 -7.44 4.82
CA ILE A 83 -7.54 -7.73 4.27
C ILE A 83 -6.85 -8.73 5.19
N THR A 84 -6.31 -9.82 4.65
CA THR A 84 -5.49 -10.78 5.39
C THR A 84 -4.14 -10.94 4.70
N LEU A 85 -3.07 -10.70 5.45
CA LEU A 85 -1.69 -10.76 4.97
C LEU A 85 -0.81 -11.53 5.95
N GLU A 86 -0.11 -12.55 5.46
CA GLU A 86 0.96 -13.21 6.18
C GLU A 86 2.30 -12.52 5.87
N ILE A 87 3.05 -12.14 6.91
CA ILE A 87 4.35 -11.50 6.72
C ILE A 87 5.36 -12.50 6.15
N GLY A 88 6.04 -12.13 5.07
CA GLY A 88 6.89 -13.01 4.27
C GLY A 88 6.18 -13.64 3.08
N SER A 89 4.85 -13.48 2.96
CA SER A 89 4.12 -13.83 1.74
C SER A 89 4.21 -12.70 0.70
N LYS A 90 4.28 -13.08 -0.57
CA LYS A 90 4.04 -12.18 -1.70
C LYS A 90 2.56 -12.00 -2.02
N TYR A 91 1.68 -12.73 -1.37
CA TYR A 91 0.24 -12.70 -1.60
C TYR A 91 -0.51 -12.35 -0.33
N ALA A 92 -1.56 -11.56 -0.49
CA ALA A 92 -2.56 -11.24 0.52
C ALA A 92 -3.94 -11.50 -0.06
N THR A 93 -4.95 -11.57 0.80
CA THR A 93 -6.35 -11.59 0.36
C THR A 93 -7.02 -10.27 0.71
N VAL A 94 -7.80 -9.73 -0.23
CA VAL A 94 -8.66 -8.55 -0.05
C VAL A 94 -10.06 -8.97 -0.42
N ASN A 95 -10.97 -8.99 0.54
CA ASN A 95 -12.35 -9.49 0.38
C ASN A 95 -12.43 -10.91 -0.20
N GLY A 96 -11.47 -11.76 0.15
CA GLY A 96 -11.37 -13.13 -0.34
C GLY A 96 -10.71 -13.28 -1.71
N GLU A 97 -10.39 -12.19 -2.41
CA GLU A 97 -9.61 -12.21 -3.64
C GLU A 97 -8.12 -12.12 -3.34
N GLU A 98 -7.31 -12.97 -3.97
CA GLU A 98 -5.86 -12.89 -3.87
C GLU A 98 -5.30 -11.67 -4.62
N LYS A 99 -4.38 -10.94 -3.98
CA LYS A 99 -3.64 -9.81 -4.53
C LYS A 99 -2.15 -10.01 -4.27
N GLU A 100 -1.34 -9.76 -5.30
CA GLU A 100 0.12 -9.83 -5.21
C GLU A 100 0.70 -8.52 -4.68
N LEU A 101 1.67 -8.63 -3.77
CA LEU A 101 2.48 -7.52 -3.28
C LEU A 101 3.71 -7.37 -4.17
N GLU A 102 4.06 -6.12 -4.47
CA GLU A 102 5.28 -5.81 -5.24
C GLU A 102 6.55 -6.31 -4.53
N VAL A 103 6.55 -6.26 -3.20
CA VAL A 103 7.60 -6.76 -2.31
C VAL A 103 6.91 -7.40 -1.10
N GLU A 104 7.37 -8.57 -0.68
CA GLU A 104 6.85 -9.26 0.51
C GLU A 104 6.94 -8.38 1.76
N GLY A 105 5.97 -8.52 2.66
CA GLY A 105 6.05 -7.89 3.98
C GLY A 105 7.26 -8.42 4.77
N LYS A 106 7.90 -7.56 5.55
CA LYS A 106 9.06 -7.93 6.39
C LYS A 106 8.85 -7.50 7.84
N ILE A 107 9.47 -8.20 8.77
CA ILE A 107 9.59 -7.71 10.16
C ILE A 107 10.93 -7.00 10.30
N ILE A 108 10.91 -5.73 10.66
CA ILE A 108 12.10 -4.91 10.91
C ILE A 108 11.90 -4.23 12.27
N ASP A 109 12.86 -4.41 13.17
CA ASP A 109 12.82 -3.86 14.54
C ASP A 109 11.47 -4.12 15.25
N ASP A 110 11.00 -5.38 15.17
CA ASP A 110 9.71 -5.84 15.72
C ASP A 110 8.48 -5.10 15.17
N ARG A 111 8.57 -4.48 13.98
CA ARG A 111 7.44 -3.90 13.25
C ARG A 111 7.23 -4.63 11.94
N ALA A 112 5.96 -4.91 11.64
CA ALA A 112 5.54 -5.41 10.33
C ALA A 112 5.58 -4.25 9.32
N MET A 113 6.41 -4.40 8.31
CA MET A 113 6.70 -3.43 7.27
C MET A 113 6.15 -3.96 5.94
N VAL A 114 5.29 -3.18 5.28
CA VAL A 114 4.57 -3.59 4.07
C VAL A 114 4.59 -2.45 3.05
N PRO A 115 4.62 -2.71 1.73
CA PRO A 115 4.59 -1.65 0.72
C PRO A 115 3.42 -0.68 0.94
N ALA A 116 3.71 0.62 1.04
CA ALA A 116 2.70 1.64 1.31
C ALA A 116 1.57 1.64 0.26
N ARG A 117 1.91 1.38 -1.00
CA ARG A 117 0.96 1.28 -2.12
C ARG A 117 -0.09 0.20 -1.89
N PHE A 118 0.34 -1.00 -1.49
CA PHE A 118 -0.56 -2.12 -1.25
C PHE A 118 -1.61 -1.77 -0.18
N ILE A 119 -1.17 -1.13 0.91
CA ILE A 119 -2.07 -0.72 2.00
C ILE A 119 -3.10 0.30 1.51
N ALA A 120 -2.64 1.34 0.81
CA ALA A 120 -3.51 2.40 0.31
C ALA A 120 -4.54 1.85 -0.69
N GLU A 121 -4.09 1.12 -1.72
CA GLU A 121 -4.96 0.57 -2.77
C GLU A 121 -5.97 -0.44 -2.22
N SER A 122 -5.57 -1.28 -1.26
CA SER A 122 -6.47 -2.25 -0.64
C SER A 122 -7.63 -1.60 0.13
N LEU A 123 -7.47 -0.34 0.55
CA LEU A 123 -8.51 0.45 1.22
C LEU A 123 -9.17 1.49 0.30
N GLY A 124 -8.88 1.47 -1.01
CA GLY A 124 -9.40 2.44 -1.97
C GLY A 124 -8.83 3.87 -1.81
N ALA A 125 -7.67 4.01 -1.15
CA ALA A 125 -6.94 5.26 -1.07
C ALA A 125 -5.93 5.38 -2.22
N SER A 126 -5.56 6.61 -2.58
CA SER A 126 -4.48 6.88 -3.51
C SER A 126 -3.14 7.01 -2.77
N VAL A 127 -2.04 6.75 -3.48
CA VAL A 127 -0.68 6.87 -2.95
C VAL A 127 0.26 7.53 -3.96
N GLU A 128 0.97 8.55 -3.51
CA GLU A 128 1.95 9.28 -4.31
C GLU A 128 3.28 9.41 -3.57
N TRP A 129 4.37 9.47 -4.33
CA TRP A 129 5.69 9.76 -3.80
C TRP A 129 6.09 11.21 -4.10
N ASN A 130 6.21 12.03 -3.06
CA ASN A 130 6.83 13.34 -3.18
C ASN A 130 8.36 13.19 -2.99
N ALA A 131 9.09 13.30 -4.09
CA ALA A 131 10.55 13.15 -4.09
C ALA A 131 11.30 14.33 -3.46
N GLU A 132 10.73 15.54 -3.53
CA GLU A 132 11.35 16.74 -2.96
C GLU A 132 11.32 16.71 -1.44
N GLU A 133 10.19 16.26 -0.87
CA GLU A 133 9.98 16.19 0.58
C GLU A 133 10.34 14.82 1.20
N LYS A 134 10.66 13.83 0.35
CA LYS A 134 10.81 12.40 0.72
C LYS A 134 9.61 11.88 1.50
N THR A 135 8.42 12.14 0.98
CA THR A 135 7.15 11.84 1.66
C THR A 135 6.30 10.90 0.82
N VAL A 136 5.81 9.82 1.42
CA VAL A 136 4.69 9.06 0.87
C VAL A 136 3.40 9.79 1.24
N VAL A 137 2.64 10.24 0.25
CA VAL A 137 1.36 10.94 0.44
C VAL A 137 0.24 9.95 0.16
N ILE A 138 -0.61 9.70 1.14
CA ILE A 138 -1.78 8.84 1.04
C ILE A 138 -3.02 9.71 1.21
N ALA A 139 -3.95 9.64 0.27
CA ALA A 139 -5.22 10.36 0.33
C ALA A 139 -6.39 9.37 0.23
N SER A 140 -7.28 9.41 1.20
CA SER A 140 -8.51 8.63 1.17
C SER A 140 -9.50 9.23 0.17
N ALA A 141 -10.38 8.40 -0.40
CA ALA A 141 -11.33 8.83 -1.42
C ALA A 141 -12.27 9.97 -0.96
N ALA A 142 -12.49 10.13 0.36
CA ALA A 142 -13.35 11.16 0.93
C ALA A 142 -12.72 12.58 0.94
N THR A 143 -11.39 12.70 0.80
CA THR A 143 -10.67 13.98 0.94
C THR A 143 -10.66 14.81 -0.35
N THR A 144 -11.14 14.28 -1.48
CA THR A 144 -11.05 14.95 -2.80
C THR A 144 -12.03 16.12 -2.97
N GLU A 145 -12.99 16.34 -2.07
CA GLU A 145 -14.01 17.40 -2.20
C GLU A 145 -13.69 18.72 -1.45
N SER A 146 -12.56 18.81 -0.73
CA SER A 146 -12.24 20.00 0.09
C SER A 146 -10.87 20.61 -0.24
N ALA A 147 -10.59 20.79 -1.53
CA ALA A 147 -9.48 21.61 -2.01
C ALA A 147 -9.81 22.29 -3.34
N THR A 148 -10.98 22.92 -3.44
CA THR A 148 -11.26 23.95 -4.46
C THR A 148 -12.30 24.91 -3.88
N GLU A 149 -11.83 25.86 -3.06
CA GLU A 149 -12.50 27.16 -3.01
C GLU A 149 -11.85 28.04 -4.09
N PRO A 150 -12.53 28.37 -5.19
CA PRO A 150 -12.11 29.44 -6.07
C PRO A 150 -12.26 30.76 -5.29
N VAL A 151 -11.15 31.41 -4.99
CA VAL A 151 -11.19 32.81 -4.52
C VAL A 151 -11.78 33.67 -5.63
N ASP A 152 -12.97 34.18 -5.35
CA ASP A 152 -13.82 35.03 -6.16
C ASP A 152 -13.17 36.40 -6.46
N GLU A 153 -13.79 37.11 -7.41
CA GLU A 153 -13.84 38.58 -7.53
C GLU A 153 -13.11 39.25 -8.73
N ALA A 154 -13.85 39.29 -9.84
CA ALA A 154 -14.22 40.51 -10.56
C ALA A 154 -13.16 41.63 -10.75
N SER A 155 -12.61 41.68 -11.98
CA SER A 155 -12.33 42.94 -12.67
C SER A 155 -12.60 42.78 -14.16
N ALA A 156 -13.82 43.12 -14.57
CA ALA A 156 -14.11 43.57 -15.93
C ALA A 156 -13.82 45.09 -16.02
N PRO A 157 -13.69 45.74 -17.20
CA PRO A 157 -14.11 45.27 -18.52
C PRO A 157 -13.10 45.54 -19.67
N GLY A 158 -13.34 44.91 -20.82
CA GLY A 158 -12.59 45.13 -22.06
C GLY A 158 -13.14 44.29 -23.21
N GLU A 159 -14.23 44.79 -23.78
CA GLU A 159 -14.99 44.37 -24.96
C GLU A 159 -14.13 44.11 -26.22
N GLU A 160 -14.33 42.99 -26.93
CA GLU A 160 -14.75 42.93 -28.36
C GLU A 160 -14.67 41.50 -28.93
N VAL A 161 -15.84 41.03 -29.39
CA VAL A 161 -16.10 40.42 -30.71
C VAL A 161 -15.31 39.17 -31.11
N THR A 162 -16.01 38.03 -31.19
CA THR A 162 -16.29 37.42 -32.52
C THR A 162 -17.56 36.57 -32.47
N GLU A 163 -18.40 36.88 -33.45
CA GLU A 163 -19.69 36.31 -33.82
C GLU A 163 -19.56 34.88 -34.38
N ALA A 164 -20.66 34.14 -34.28
CA ALA A 164 -20.86 32.77 -34.69
C ALA A 164 -20.56 32.47 -36.17
N THR A 165 -20.20 31.23 -36.48
CA THR A 165 -20.69 30.56 -37.69
C THR A 165 -20.76 29.04 -37.46
N ASP A 166 -22.01 28.60 -37.46
CA ASP A 166 -22.56 27.27 -37.72
C ASP A 166 -21.82 26.53 -38.85
N GLU A 167 -21.62 25.22 -38.76
CA GLU A 167 -22.00 24.30 -39.85
C GLU A 167 -21.97 22.85 -39.36
N ALA A 168 -23.15 22.25 -39.46
CA ALA A 168 -23.44 20.84 -39.27
C ALA A 168 -22.78 19.93 -40.33
N SER A 169 -22.46 18.70 -39.92
CA SER A 169 -22.57 17.53 -40.79
C SER A 169 -22.77 16.28 -39.94
N ALA A 170 -24.04 15.89 -39.83
CA ALA A 170 -24.44 14.50 -39.58
C ALA A 170 -24.41 13.73 -40.92
N PRO A 171 -24.92 12.49 -41.00
CA PRO A 171 -24.52 11.26 -40.33
C PRO A 171 -24.15 10.17 -41.36
N GLY A 172 -23.53 9.06 -40.92
CA GLY A 172 -23.25 7.89 -41.75
C GLY A 172 -23.69 6.62 -41.04
N GLU A 173 -24.72 6.00 -41.61
CA GLU A 173 -25.47 4.82 -41.19
C GLU A 173 -24.77 3.49 -41.57
N GLU A 174 -25.38 2.38 -41.16
CA GLU A 174 -25.31 1.01 -41.71
C GLU A 174 -24.33 0.03 -40.99
N VAL A 175 -24.77 -0.83 -40.07
CA VAL A 175 -25.58 -2.08 -40.18
C VAL A 175 -24.82 -3.24 -40.82
N THR A 176 -24.70 -4.36 -40.10
CA THR A 176 -24.89 -5.79 -40.48
C THR A 176 -24.25 -6.69 -39.40
N GLU A 177 -25.01 -7.49 -38.65
CA GLU A 177 -25.62 -8.81 -38.98
C GLU A 177 -24.63 -9.98 -38.79
N ALA A 178 -24.76 -10.71 -37.66
CA ALA A 178 -25.04 -12.17 -37.55
C ALA A 178 -23.86 -13.10 -37.93
N ALA A 179 -23.63 -14.31 -37.40
CA ALA A 179 -24.39 -15.27 -36.63
C ALA A 179 -23.43 -16.34 -36.02
N ASP A 180 -24.01 -17.28 -35.24
CA ASP A 180 -23.59 -18.70 -35.06
C ASP A 180 -22.36 -19.00 -34.16
N GLU A 181 -22.31 -19.96 -33.21
CA GLU A 181 -23.07 -21.18 -32.89
C GLU A 181 -23.08 -21.44 -31.36
N ASP A 182 -24.21 -21.76 -30.74
CA ASP A 182 -24.63 -23.13 -30.35
C ASP A 182 -23.56 -23.99 -29.66
N SER A 183 -23.74 -24.22 -28.35
CA SER A 183 -23.48 -25.51 -27.67
C SER A 183 -23.86 -25.42 -26.18
N THR A 184 -25.02 -25.98 -25.83
CA THR A 184 -25.35 -26.54 -24.51
C THR A 184 -25.90 -27.96 -24.76
N PRO A 185 -26.24 -28.78 -23.74
CA PRO A 185 -25.56 -29.21 -22.51
C PRO A 185 -25.54 -30.77 -22.41
N SER A 186 -25.04 -31.38 -21.32
CA SER A 186 -25.44 -32.68 -20.67
C SER A 186 -24.28 -33.22 -19.81
N GLU A 187 -24.39 -33.26 -18.48
CA GLU A 187 -24.79 -34.42 -17.65
C GLU A 187 -23.82 -35.63 -17.73
N ASP A 188 -23.12 -35.91 -16.62
CA ASP A 188 -22.95 -37.29 -16.13
C ASP A 188 -22.69 -37.30 -14.61
N VAL A 189 -23.10 -38.41 -13.99
CA VAL A 189 -23.48 -38.65 -12.61
C VAL A 189 -22.44 -39.56 -11.94
N THR A 190 -22.19 -39.41 -10.63
CA THR A 190 -22.03 -40.48 -9.61
C THR A 190 -21.58 -39.79 -8.31
N GLU A 191 -22.38 -39.69 -7.25
CA GLU A 191 -22.82 -40.76 -6.33
C GLU A 191 -21.67 -41.63 -5.81
N THR A 192 -21.13 -41.27 -4.64
CA THR A 192 -20.81 -42.22 -3.57
C THR A 192 -21.01 -41.52 -2.23
N ALA A 193 -22.13 -41.82 -1.59
CA ALA A 193 -22.27 -41.75 -0.15
C ALA A 193 -21.44 -42.91 0.42
N ASP A 194 -20.50 -42.62 1.33
CA ASP A 194 -20.03 -43.61 2.28
C ASP A 194 -20.58 -43.24 3.65
N GLU A 195 -21.41 -44.16 4.10
CA GLU A 195 -22.00 -44.25 5.42
C GLU A 195 -20.95 -44.43 6.52
N ASP A 196 -21.38 -44.07 7.72
CA ASP A 196 -21.12 -44.82 8.95
C ASP A 196 -19.70 -44.79 9.55
N SER A 197 -19.54 -43.92 10.54
CA SER A 197 -18.91 -44.32 11.81
C SER A 197 -19.45 -43.42 12.93
N ALA A 198 -20.53 -43.88 13.52
CA ALA A 198 -21.08 -43.42 14.79
C ALA A 198 -20.17 -43.83 15.98
N PRO A 199 -20.46 -43.36 17.22
CA PRO A 199 -19.48 -43.06 18.28
C PRO A 199 -19.24 -44.22 19.25
N SER A 200 -18.18 -44.12 20.06
CA SER A 200 -18.03 -44.89 21.30
C SER A 200 -17.53 -43.99 22.43
N GLU A 201 -18.31 -43.96 23.50
CA GLU A 201 -17.94 -43.54 24.85
C GLU A 201 -16.65 -44.23 25.32
N GLU A 202 -15.80 -43.53 26.10
CA GLU A 202 -15.30 -44.14 27.34
C GLU A 202 -14.98 -43.07 28.40
N VAL A 203 -15.49 -43.37 29.57
CA VAL A 203 -15.47 -42.73 30.89
C VAL A 203 -14.07 -42.64 31.49
N ALA A 204 -13.74 -41.51 32.14
CA ALA A 204 -13.02 -41.52 33.42
C ALA A 204 -13.08 -40.13 34.09
N GLU A 205 -14.06 -39.98 34.97
CA GLU A 205 -13.93 -39.15 36.16
C GLU A 205 -12.77 -39.72 37.00
N ASP A 206 -11.78 -38.92 37.42
CA ASP A 206 -11.10 -39.18 38.69
C ASP A 206 -10.41 -37.94 39.28
N SER A 207 -10.91 -37.61 40.46
CA SER A 207 -10.20 -37.11 41.64
C SER A 207 -9.51 -35.74 41.64
N ALA A 208 -10.15 -34.88 42.44
CA ALA A 208 -9.53 -33.89 43.30
C ALA A 208 -8.12 -34.24 43.80
N ASN A 209 -7.22 -33.26 43.71
CA ASN A 209 -6.43 -32.79 44.85
C ASN A 209 -5.82 -31.41 44.56
#